data_AF-A0AAU5EIL0-F1
#
_entry.id   AF-A0AAU5EIL0-F1
#
_cell.length_a   1.000
_cell.length_b   1.000
_cell.length_c   1.000
_cell.angle_alpha   90.00
_cell.angle_beta   90.00
_cell.angle_gamma   90.00
#
_symmetry.space_group_name_H-M   'P 1'
#
loop_
_entity.id
_entity.type
_entity.pdbx_description
1 polymer ?
#
loop_
_entity_poly.entity_id
_entity_poly.type
_entity_poly.pdbx_seq_one_letter_code
_entity_poly.pdbx_strand_id
1 'polypeptide(L)'
;MTPPPLPFFVYGTLRPGEPNHDLFLRGRTHAEERARLHGAALYDGPGYPYAVDTPGAVTVGELITARPEAHPQLLGELDRLEEYAPGDPHNLYERVAREVTRDTDGAAVRAWVYLAAPAVTARLRAHGKLIEGGDWTDRR
;
A
#
# COMPACT_ATOMS: atom_id res chain seq x y z
N MET A 1 25.61 11.10 -5.34
CA MET A 1 24.93 10.14 -4.43
C MET A 1 23.60 9.77 -5.06
N THR A 2 23.25 8.49 -5.10
CA THR A 2 21.88 8.06 -5.42
C THR A 2 20.96 8.48 -4.27
N PRO A 3 19.73 8.97 -4.51
CA PRO A 3 18.77 9.17 -3.42
C PRO A 3 18.46 7.83 -2.73
N PRO A 4 18.06 7.84 -1.44
CA PRO A 4 17.60 6.64 -0.78
C PRO A 4 16.37 6.07 -1.51
N PRO A 5 16.20 4.73 -1.56
CA PRO A 5 15.06 4.13 -2.23
C PRO A 5 13.76 4.47 -1.48
N LEU A 6 12.64 4.61 -2.21
CA LEU A 6 11.37 5.04 -1.61
C LEU A 6 10.85 4.00 -0.60
N PRO A 7 10.37 4.41 0.59
CA PRO A 7 9.64 3.54 1.49
C PRO A 7 8.35 3.02 0.83
N PHE A 8 7.73 2.01 1.45
CA PHE A 8 6.45 1.46 1.02
C PHE A 8 5.33 2.00 1.91
N PHE A 9 4.17 2.33 1.37
CA PHE A 9 2.97 2.55 2.17
C PHE A 9 2.05 1.35 2.02
N VAL A 10 1.78 0.66 3.13
CA VAL A 10 0.99 -0.57 3.18
C VAL A 10 -0.28 -0.35 3.98
N TYR A 11 -1.40 -0.84 3.45
CA TYR A 11 -2.74 -0.60 4.00
C TYR A 11 -3.55 -1.89 4.19
N GLY A 12 -2.95 -3.07 3.98
CA GLY A 12 -3.63 -4.37 4.02
C GLY A 12 -2.90 -5.45 4.80
N THR A 13 -2.73 -6.63 4.21
CA THR A 13 -2.12 -7.82 4.84
C THR A 13 -0.62 -7.70 5.12
N LEU A 14 0.01 -6.63 4.62
CA LEU A 14 1.40 -6.23 4.88
C LEU A 14 1.55 -5.29 6.10
N ARG A 15 0.46 -4.91 6.78
CA ARG A 15 0.51 -4.06 7.98
C ARG A 15 1.06 -4.83 9.20
N PRO A 16 1.69 -4.16 10.20
CA PRO A 16 2.24 -4.83 11.37
C PRO A 16 1.21 -5.70 12.10
N GLY A 17 1.54 -6.97 12.31
CA GLY A 17 0.65 -7.97 12.92
C GLY A 17 -0.24 -8.76 11.95
N GLU A 18 -0.23 -8.42 10.65
CA GLU A 18 -0.89 -9.22 9.60
C GLU A 18 0.10 -10.23 8.97
N PRO A 19 -0.38 -11.37 8.41
CA PRO A 19 0.50 -12.49 8.05
C PRO A 19 1.61 -12.18 7.03
N ASN A 20 1.38 -11.27 6.07
CA ASN A 20 2.40 -10.95 5.06
C ASN A 20 3.48 -10.00 5.60
N HIS A 21 3.20 -9.21 6.65
CA HIS A 21 4.26 -8.46 7.35
C HIS A 21 5.30 -9.40 7.93
N ASP A 22 4.84 -10.45 8.61
CA ASP A 22 5.70 -11.46 9.23
C ASP A 22 6.54 -12.25 8.23
N LEU A 23 6.01 -12.49 7.02
CA LEU A 23 6.69 -13.23 5.95
C LEU A 23 7.69 -12.37 5.15
N PHE A 24 7.36 -11.11 4.86
CA PHE A 24 8.13 -10.27 3.93
C PHE A 24 8.92 -9.13 4.59
N LEU A 25 8.43 -8.56 5.70
CA LEU A 25 8.94 -7.31 6.29
C LEU A 25 9.74 -7.54 7.58
N ARG A 26 9.34 -8.50 8.43
CA ARG A 26 9.94 -8.77 9.74
C ARG A 26 11.48 -8.85 9.67
N GLY A 27 12.14 -7.94 10.38
CA GLY A 27 13.61 -7.82 10.46
C GLY A 27 14.29 -7.08 9.29
N ARG A 28 13.60 -6.92 8.15
CA ARG A 28 14.09 -6.22 6.95
C ARG A 28 13.78 -4.71 6.96
N THR A 29 13.06 -4.25 7.97
CA THR A 29 12.66 -2.86 8.17
C THR A 29 13.64 -2.07 9.03
N HIS A 30 13.61 -0.76 8.85
CA HIS A 30 14.45 0.24 9.51
C HIS A 30 13.63 1.26 10.31
N ALA A 31 12.38 1.52 9.87
CA ALA A 31 11.33 2.20 10.61
C ALA A 31 9.95 1.77 10.06
N GLU A 32 8.93 1.78 10.93
CA GLU A 32 7.54 1.44 10.59
C GLU A 32 6.63 2.44 11.34
N GLU A 33 5.88 3.26 10.61
CA GLU A 33 5.24 4.48 11.16
C GLU A 33 3.81 4.61 10.62
N ARG A 34 2.80 4.96 11.44
CA ARG A 34 1.44 5.19 10.90
C ARG A 34 1.41 6.38 9.95
N ALA A 35 0.66 6.24 8.87
CA ALA A 35 0.56 7.23 7.79
C ALA A 35 -0.80 7.18 7.08
N ARG A 36 -1.05 8.20 6.26
CA ARG A 36 -2.31 8.43 5.53
C ARG A 36 -2.05 8.71 4.06
N LEU A 37 -2.70 7.94 3.20
CA LEU A 37 -2.76 8.19 1.76
C LEU A 37 -4.02 9.01 1.47
N HIS A 38 -3.82 10.28 1.10
CA HIS A 38 -4.89 11.18 0.71
C HIS A 38 -5.27 10.98 -0.77
N GLY A 39 -6.56 11.13 -1.08
CA GLY A 39 -7.07 10.94 -2.43
C GLY A 39 -7.24 9.48 -2.83
N ALA A 40 -7.32 8.56 -1.88
CA ALA A 40 -7.61 7.14 -2.12
C ALA A 40 -8.74 6.66 -1.18
N ALA A 41 -9.63 5.81 -1.69
CA ALA A 41 -10.68 5.14 -0.94
C ALA A 41 -10.36 3.65 -0.84
N LEU A 42 -10.63 3.04 0.33
CA LEU A 42 -10.36 1.64 0.60
C LEU A 42 -11.60 0.77 0.37
N TYR A 43 -11.47 -0.30 -0.41
CA TYR A 43 -12.55 -1.25 -0.68
C TYR A 43 -12.23 -2.65 -0.15
N ASP A 44 -13.27 -3.35 0.29
CA ASP A 44 -13.27 -4.74 0.73
C ASP A 44 -13.32 -5.66 -0.50
N GLY A 45 -12.21 -6.34 -0.79
CA GLY A 45 -12.06 -7.28 -1.90
C GLY A 45 -12.14 -8.74 -1.45
N PRO A 46 -12.09 -9.71 -2.38
CA PRO A 46 -12.11 -11.14 -2.07
C PRO A 46 -10.81 -11.59 -1.35
N GLY A 47 -10.76 -11.38 -0.03
CA GLY A 47 -9.69 -11.80 0.87
C GLY A 47 -8.72 -10.70 1.30
N TYR A 48 -8.64 -9.59 0.57
CA TYR A 48 -7.68 -8.51 0.80
C TYR A 48 -8.19 -7.15 0.26
N PRO A 49 -7.60 -6.01 0.68
CA PRO A 49 -8.17 -4.70 0.44
C PRO A 49 -7.61 -4.01 -0.81
N TYR A 50 -8.40 -3.14 -1.42
CA TYR A 50 -8.00 -2.39 -2.61
C TYR A 50 -8.11 -0.88 -2.39
N ALA A 51 -7.00 -0.15 -2.52
CA ALA A 51 -7.03 1.31 -2.56
C ALA A 51 -7.29 1.82 -3.99
N VAL A 52 -8.26 2.73 -4.14
CA VAL A 52 -8.73 3.28 -5.42
C VAL A 52 -8.67 4.80 -5.39
N ASP A 53 -7.92 5.44 -6.31
CA ASP A 53 -7.80 6.91 -6.42
C ASP A 53 -9.19 7.56 -6.40
N THR A 54 -9.54 8.28 -5.34
CA THR A 54 -10.87 8.86 -5.10
C THR A 54 -10.71 10.19 -4.35
N PRO A 55 -10.97 11.34 -5.00
CA PRO A 55 -10.77 12.65 -4.40
C PRO A 55 -11.52 12.81 -3.07
N GLY A 56 -10.87 13.43 -2.07
CA GLY A 56 -11.43 13.66 -0.74
C GLY A 56 -11.42 12.45 0.20
N ALA A 57 -11.22 11.22 -0.30
CA ALA A 57 -11.06 10.03 0.54
C ALA A 57 -9.65 9.93 1.15
N VAL A 58 -9.51 9.15 2.23
CA VAL A 58 -8.26 8.87 2.91
C VAL A 58 -8.18 7.38 3.25
N THR A 59 -7.04 6.75 2.96
CA THR A 59 -6.71 5.40 3.42
C THR A 59 -5.67 5.49 4.54
N VAL A 60 -5.89 4.76 5.64
CA VAL A 60 -4.95 4.64 6.76
C VAL A 60 -4.10 3.38 6.60
N GLY A 61 -2.82 3.48 6.97
CA GLY A 61 -1.88 2.37 6.92
C GLY A 61 -0.56 2.72 7.58
N GLU A 62 0.51 2.02 7.21
CA GLU A 62 1.86 2.27 7.72
C GLU A 62 2.86 2.54 6.59
N LEU A 63 3.73 3.52 6.85
CA LEU A 63 4.93 3.84 6.09
C LEU A 63 6.07 2.92 6.57
N ILE A 64 6.45 1.98 5.71
CA ILE A 64 7.48 0.98 5.94
C ILE A 64 8.76 1.42 5.26
N THR A 65 9.72 1.90 6.06
CA THR A 65 11.08 2.19 5.59
C THR A 65 11.91 0.91 5.66
N ALA A 66 12.10 0.27 4.51
CA ALA A 66 12.97 -0.91 4.40
C ALA A 66 14.45 -0.56 4.58
N ARG A 67 15.25 -1.54 5.01
CA ARG A 67 16.72 -1.42 5.02
C ARG A 67 17.25 -1.24 3.59
N PRO A 68 18.22 -0.33 3.33
CA PRO A 68 18.73 -0.09 1.97
C PRO A 68 19.25 -1.35 1.26
N GLU A 69 19.89 -2.25 2.00
CA GLU A 69 20.40 -3.53 1.51
C GLU A 69 19.31 -4.57 1.20
N ALA A 70 18.15 -4.48 1.87
CA ALA A 70 17.01 -5.38 1.65
C ALA A 70 16.02 -4.84 0.60
N HIS A 71 16.02 -3.53 0.34
CA HIS A 71 15.01 -2.85 -0.49
C HIS A 71 14.86 -3.45 -1.90
N PRO A 72 15.92 -3.70 -2.69
CA PRO A 72 15.75 -4.19 -4.06
C PRO A 72 15.12 -5.59 -4.13
N GLN A 73 15.47 -6.47 -3.19
CA GLN A 73 14.87 -7.79 -3.07
C GLN A 73 13.41 -7.68 -2.61
N LEU A 74 13.15 -6.88 -1.57
CA LEU A 74 11.80 -6.69 -1.04
C LEU A 74 10.85 -6.10 -2.09
N LEU A 75 11.29 -5.09 -2.85
CA LEU A 75 10.52 -4.49 -3.95
C LEU A 75 10.07 -5.57 -4.96
N GLY A 76 11.01 -6.41 -5.39
CA GLY A 76 10.72 -7.53 -6.31
C GLY A 76 10.04 -8.74 -5.65
N GLU A 77 9.87 -8.78 -4.34
CA GLU A 77 9.01 -9.75 -3.63
C GLU A 77 7.58 -9.23 -3.49
N LEU A 78 7.40 -7.95 -3.17
CA LEU A 78 6.07 -7.31 -3.12
C LEU A 78 5.42 -7.20 -4.50
N ASP A 79 6.20 -6.93 -5.56
CA ASP A 79 5.69 -6.99 -6.95
C ASP A 79 5.06 -8.35 -7.30
N ARG A 80 5.63 -9.44 -6.79
CA ARG A 80 5.11 -10.81 -7.00
C ARG A 80 3.96 -11.16 -6.07
N LEU A 81 3.89 -10.56 -4.87
CA LEU A 81 2.80 -10.76 -3.92
C LEU A 81 1.52 -10.05 -4.39
N GLU A 82 1.65 -8.84 -4.92
CA GLU A 82 0.55 -7.98 -5.36
C GLU A 82 0.20 -8.19 -6.85
N GLU A 83 0.64 -9.31 -7.46
CA GLU A 83 0.39 -9.69 -8.86
C GLU A 83 0.60 -8.53 -9.86
N TYR A 84 1.74 -7.83 -9.72
CA TYR A 84 2.11 -6.67 -10.54
C TYR A 84 3.28 -6.99 -11.49
N ALA A 85 3.04 -6.79 -12.79
CA ALA A 85 4.04 -6.77 -13.85
C ALA A 85 4.00 -5.41 -14.59
N PRO A 86 5.14 -4.72 -14.81
CA PRO A 86 5.15 -3.43 -15.47
C PRO A 86 4.54 -3.46 -16.89
N GLY A 87 3.34 -2.89 -17.04
CA GLY A 87 2.63 -2.79 -18.32
C GLY A 87 1.71 -3.97 -18.68
N ASP A 88 1.46 -4.93 -17.77
CA ASP A 88 0.49 -5.99 -18.00
C ASP A 88 -0.96 -5.49 -17.73
N PRO A 89 -1.88 -5.51 -18.71
CA PRO A 89 -3.26 -5.07 -18.50
C PRO A 89 -4.08 -5.97 -17.55
N HIS A 90 -3.56 -7.13 -17.14
CA HIS A 90 -4.20 -8.05 -16.20
C HIS A 90 -3.77 -7.86 -14.75
N ASN A 91 -2.86 -6.91 -14.46
CA ASN A 91 -2.44 -6.54 -13.11
C ASN A 91 -3.64 -6.44 -12.15
N LEU A 92 -3.49 -6.95 -10.93
CA LEU A 92 -4.47 -6.68 -9.86
C LEU A 92 -4.23 -5.30 -9.23
N TYR A 93 -2.96 -4.90 -9.13
CA TYR A 93 -2.53 -3.60 -8.65
C TYR A 93 -1.49 -2.96 -9.57
N GLU A 94 -1.49 -1.63 -9.64
CA GLU A 94 -0.45 -0.82 -10.25
C GLU A 94 0.45 -0.23 -9.15
N ARG A 95 1.77 -0.46 -9.26
CA ARG A 95 2.74 0.10 -8.31
C ARG A 95 3.12 1.53 -8.68
N VAL A 96 2.46 2.50 -8.05
CA VAL A 96 2.67 3.93 -8.24
C VAL A 96 3.47 4.56 -7.09
N ALA A 97 4.18 5.65 -7.36
CA ALA A 97 4.75 6.49 -6.31
C ALA A 97 3.78 7.63 -5.98
N ARG A 98 3.25 7.65 -4.75
CA ARG A 98 2.34 8.68 -4.20
C ARG A 98 3.03 9.44 -3.05
N GLU A 99 2.40 10.52 -2.59
CA GLU A 99 2.75 11.15 -1.32
C GLU A 99 1.79 10.65 -0.25
N VAL A 100 2.32 10.38 0.95
CA VAL A 100 1.55 10.02 2.14
C VAL A 100 1.97 10.90 3.30
N THR A 101 1.01 11.26 4.15
CA THR A 101 1.27 12.07 5.36
C THR A 101 1.58 11.13 6.51
N ARG A 102 2.74 11.30 7.16
CA ARG A 102 3.10 10.54 8.36
C ARG A 102 2.39 11.12 9.59
N ASP A 103 1.81 10.26 10.44
CA ASP A 103 1.00 10.70 11.60
C ASP A 103 1.84 11.24 12.78
N THR A 104 3.15 10.98 12.83
CA THR A 104 4.00 11.38 13.97
C THR A 104 4.50 12.82 13.90
N ASP A 105 4.66 13.38 12.70
CA ASP A 105 5.22 14.72 12.45
C ASP A 105 4.44 15.53 11.39
N GLY A 106 3.46 14.92 10.71
CA GLY A 106 2.70 15.54 9.61
C GLY A 106 3.47 15.64 8.29
N ALA A 107 4.66 15.04 8.18
CA ALA A 107 5.50 15.16 6.99
C ALA A 107 4.89 14.42 5.78
N ALA A 108 4.92 15.07 4.61
CA ALA A 108 4.64 14.43 3.33
C ALA A 108 5.86 13.60 2.88
N VAL A 109 5.68 12.30 2.71
CA VAL A 109 6.73 11.36 2.28
C VAL A 109 6.33 10.69 0.97
N ARG A 110 7.25 10.66 0.01
CA ARG A 110 7.08 9.92 -1.25
C ARG A 110 7.28 8.42 -0.99
N ALA A 111 6.26 7.61 -1.25
CA ALA A 111 6.26 6.17 -1.01
C ALA A 111 5.75 5.38 -2.23
N TRP A 112 6.19 4.13 -2.37
CA TRP A 112 5.56 3.15 -3.25
C TRP A 112 4.21 2.70 -2.68
N VAL A 113 3.20 2.66 -3.53
CA VAL A 113 1.83 2.24 -3.22
C VAL A 113 1.34 1.32 -4.33
N TYR A 114 0.74 0.20 -3.96
CA TYR A 114 -0.03 -0.64 -4.87
C TYR A 114 -1.48 -0.14 -4.88
N LEU A 115 -1.96 0.39 -6.00
CA LEU A 115 -3.36 0.83 -6.16
C LEU A 115 -4.11 -0.12 -7.09
N ALA A 116 -5.42 -0.32 -6.91
CA ALA A 116 -6.20 -1.24 -7.72
C ALA A 116 -6.14 -0.87 -9.21
N ALA A 117 -5.68 -1.82 -10.04
CA ALA A 117 -5.49 -1.60 -11.48
C ALA A 117 -6.81 -1.19 -12.18
N PRO A 118 -6.77 -0.55 -13.37
CA PRO A 118 -7.94 0.10 -13.96
C PRO A 118 -9.19 -0.78 -14.08
N ALA A 119 -9.04 -2.05 -14.49
CA ALA A 119 -10.13 -3.01 -14.60
C ALA A 119 -10.73 -3.38 -13.21
N VAL A 120 -9.87 -3.54 -12.20
CA VAL A 120 -10.29 -3.82 -10.82
C VAL A 120 -10.98 -2.61 -10.21
N THR A 121 -10.41 -1.41 -10.39
CA THR A 121 -11.02 -0.12 -10.00
C THR A 121 -12.43 0.04 -10.58
N ALA A 122 -12.64 -0.26 -11.86
CA ALA A 122 -13.97 -0.18 -12.47
C ALA A 122 -14.98 -1.13 -11.81
N ARG A 123 -14.59 -2.39 -11.54
CA ARG A 123 -15.41 -3.39 -10.83
C ARG A 123 -15.73 -2.95 -9.40
N LEU A 124 -14.75 -2.39 -8.68
CA LEU A 124 -14.92 -1.94 -7.29
C LEU A 124 -15.86 -0.73 -7.17
N ARG A 125 -15.80 0.23 -8.10
CA ARG A 125 -16.77 1.36 -8.10
C ARG A 125 -18.20 0.94 -8.41
N ALA A 126 -18.40 -0.14 -9.17
CA ALA A 126 -19.74 -0.63 -9.53
C ALA A 126 -20.35 -1.56 -8.48
N HIS A 127 -19.53 -2.42 -7.86
CA HIS A 127 -20.00 -3.56 -7.05
C HIS A 127 -19.16 -3.83 -5.78
N GLY A 128 -18.11 -3.05 -5.53
CA GLY A 128 -17.25 -3.21 -4.34
C GLY A 128 -17.90 -2.61 -3.10
N LYS A 129 -17.66 -3.25 -1.95
CA LYS A 129 -18.03 -2.71 -0.63
C LYS A 129 -16.95 -1.72 -0.19
N LEU A 130 -17.33 -0.47 0.08
CA LEU A 130 -16.44 0.52 0.67
C LEU A 130 -16.12 0.14 2.12
N ILE A 131 -14.89 0.40 2.58
CA ILE A 131 -14.51 0.34 3.99
C ILE A 131 -14.61 1.75 4.54
N GLU A 132 -15.69 2.03 5.27
CA GLU A 132 -15.91 3.29 5.95
C GLU A 132 -14.79 3.54 6.98
N GLY A 133 -14.32 4.78 7.10
CA GLY A 133 -13.13 5.13 7.89
C GLY A 133 -11.78 4.89 7.19
N GLY A 134 -11.72 3.98 6.21
CA GLY A 134 -10.54 3.78 5.37
C GLY A 134 -9.34 3.06 6.00
N ASP A 135 -9.53 2.38 7.14
CA ASP A 135 -8.50 1.60 7.85
C ASP A 135 -8.80 0.08 7.72
N TRP A 136 -7.81 -0.75 7.38
CA TRP A 136 -7.99 -2.21 7.25
C TRP A 136 -8.15 -2.96 8.58
N THR A 137 -7.71 -2.41 9.72
CA THR A 137 -7.79 -3.10 11.00
C THR A 137 -9.16 -2.93 11.68
N ASP A 138 -9.91 -1.90 11.32
CA ASP A 138 -11.18 -1.50 11.97
C ASP A 138 -12.40 -2.36 11.56
N ARG A 139 -12.15 -3.47 10.84
CA ARG A 139 -13.14 -4.46 10.37
C ARG A 139 -13.12 -5.79 11.15
N ARG A 140 -12.47 -5.80 12.32
CA ARG A 140 -12.40 -6.93 13.25
C ARG A 140 -13.42 -6.79 14.37
#